data_AF-A0A2D9C6J8-F1
#
_entry.id   AF-A0A2D9C6J8-F1
#
_cell.length_a   1.000
_cell.length_b   1.000
_cell.length_c   1.000
_cell.angle_alpha   90.00
_cell.angle_beta   90.00
_cell.angle_gamma   90.00
#
_symmetry.space_group_name_H-M   'P 1'
#
loop_
_entity.id
_entity.type
_entity.pdbx_description
1 polymer ?
#
loop_
_entity_poly.entity_id
_entity_poly.type
_entity_poly.pdbx_seq_one_letter_code
_entity_poly.pdbx_strand_id
1 'polypeptide(L)'
;MASTYVNDLRLNEMATGDQSGAWGTVTNLNLEMIAEAFAYGTEAIANASTHTVTIPDGAKGDERRFYLKCTGGGQACTVTLAPNTVSKVWMIENATSYTLTFTQGSGANVAVLAGQVKMIATDGAGSGAVIYDLLTDVNLAGTTHLDAVDIDGAVQLDATLTVGANDQGYDVILYGDTASANMTWDTSADDLIFNGAAGLIVPDGQLTLGSTAVTSTATELNQLDGKVAKTAGLETIWIPAAAMYPSTTNPCSDLTQVETTALRPDMKVLDFAADADDFAQFAISFPKSWNEGVIKFQVFWTPSTTNTGNCIWGLQGV
;
A
#
# COMPACT_ATOMS: atom_id res chain seq x y z
N MET A 1 -51.38 37.66 31.49
CA MET A 1 -49.90 37.54 31.48
C MET A 1 -49.42 38.21 30.21
N ALA A 2 -48.23 38.81 30.19
CA ALA A 2 -47.68 39.39 28.96
C ALA A 2 -47.03 38.29 28.10
N SER A 3 -46.97 38.50 26.79
CA SER A 3 -46.24 37.69 25.81
C SER A 3 -44.81 37.37 26.27
N THR A 4 -44.34 36.16 25.96
CA THR A 4 -42.96 35.70 26.20
C THR A 4 -42.25 35.36 24.89
N TYR A 5 -40.92 35.30 24.95
CA TYR A 5 -40.04 35.02 23.79
C TYR A 5 -38.97 33.98 24.13
N VAL A 6 -39.29 33.03 25.04
CA VAL A 6 -38.28 32.14 25.64
C VAL A 6 -38.01 30.90 24.78
N ASN A 7 -38.83 30.64 23.75
CA ASN A 7 -38.55 29.59 22.77
C ASN A 7 -37.28 29.85 21.94
N ASP A 8 -36.76 28.79 21.34
CA ASP A 8 -35.50 28.77 20.58
C ASP A 8 -35.50 29.67 19.35
N LEU A 9 -36.68 30.05 18.87
CA LEU A 9 -36.87 30.97 17.75
C LEU A 9 -37.38 32.33 18.19
N ARG A 10 -37.32 32.69 19.47
CA ARG A 10 -37.71 34.03 19.98
C ARG A 10 -39.05 34.53 19.42
N LEU A 11 -39.98 33.61 19.17
CA LEU A 11 -41.30 33.89 18.64
C LEU A 11 -42.17 34.44 19.77
N ASN A 12 -43.16 35.24 19.42
CA ASN A 12 -44.11 35.74 20.39
C ASN A 12 -45.04 34.61 20.87
N GLU A 13 -44.87 34.17 22.10
CA GLU A 13 -45.80 33.29 22.81
C GLU A 13 -46.89 34.14 23.46
N MET A 14 -47.98 34.36 22.71
CA MET A 14 -49.10 35.17 23.17
C MET A 14 -49.86 34.48 24.30
N ALA A 15 -49.96 35.15 25.45
CA ALA A 15 -50.76 34.69 26.57
C ALA A 15 -52.26 34.97 26.37
N THR A 16 -53.12 34.27 27.12
CA THR A 16 -54.57 34.51 27.09
C THR A 16 -54.89 35.97 27.43
N GLY A 17 -55.63 36.62 26.53
CA GLY A 17 -56.03 38.02 26.64
C GLY A 17 -55.00 39.04 26.15
N ASP A 18 -53.80 38.61 25.75
CA ASP A 18 -52.78 39.49 25.15
C ASP A 18 -53.01 39.67 23.64
N GLN A 19 -52.39 40.70 23.06
CA GLN A 19 -52.41 41.05 21.63
C GLN A 19 -53.82 41.16 21.02
N SER A 20 -54.83 41.48 21.84
CA SER A 20 -56.22 41.63 21.39
C SER A 20 -56.32 42.62 20.23
N GLY A 21 -56.95 42.19 19.12
CA GLY A 21 -57.04 42.97 17.89
C GLY A 21 -55.81 42.91 16.98
N ALA A 22 -54.69 42.33 17.44
CA ALA A 22 -53.44 42.18 16.69
C ALA A 22 -53.03 40.71 16.43
N TRP A 23 -53.82 39.74 16.91
CA TRP A 23 -53.54 38.30 16.76
C TRP A 23 -53.18 37.90 15.33
N GLY A 24 -53.92 38.37 14.32
CA GLY A 24 -53.63 38.07 12.92
C GLY A 24 -52.24 38.55 12.49
N THR A 25 -51.90 39.80 12.83
CA THR A 25 -50.58 40.38 12.52
C THR A 25 -49.44 39.65 13.24
N VAL A 26 -49.58 39.41 14.54
CA VAL A 26 -48.55 38.74 15.35
C VAL A 26 -48.38 37.28 14.93
N THR A 27 -49.48 36.59 14.62
CA THR A 27 -49.42 35.23 14.09
C THR A 27 -48.70 35.19 12.75
N ASN A 28 -49.05 36.09 11.82
CA ASN A 28 -48.37 36.17 10.53
C ASN A 28 -46.86 36.46 10.72
N LEU A 29 -46.49 37.37 11.62
CA LEU A 29 -45.08 37.64 11.94
C LEU A 29 -44.35 36.40 12.48
N ASN A 30 -44.97 35.66 13.40
CA ASN A 30 -44.40 34.39 13.89
C ASN A 30 -44.22 33.38 12.75
N LEU A 31 -45.20 33.24 11.85
CA LEU A 31 -45.11 32.34 10.70
C LEU A 31 -43.99 32.75 9.74
N GLU A 32 -43.81 34.05 9.51
CA GLU A 32 -42.70 34.57 8.70
C GLU A 32 -41.35 34.30 9.35
N MET A 33 -41.20 34.49 10.67
CA MET A 33 -39.97 34.17 11.39
C MET A 33 -39.65 32.67 11.39
N ILE A 34 -40.67 31.81 11.43
CA ILE A 34 -40.49 30.36 11.24
C ILE A 34 -39.95 30.08 9.83
N ALA A 35 -40.50 30.73 8.80
CA ALA A 35 -39.98 30.58 7.45
C ALA A 35 -38.52 31.05 7.33
N GLU A 36 -38.18 32.19 7.96
CA GLU A 36 -36.79 32.67 8.03
C GLU A 36 -35.88 31.65 8.71
N ALA A 37 -36.30 31.02 9.80
CA ALA A 37 -35.49 30.08 10.59
C ALA A 37 -34.95 28.88 9.79
N PHE A 38 -35.53 28.57 8.63
CA PHE A 38 -35.11 27.50 7.70
C PHE A 38 -34.48 28.03 6.39
N ALA A 39 -34.41 29.34 6.21
CA ALA A 39 -33.95 29.97 4.98
C ALA A 39 -32.44 30.27 4.99
N TYR A 40 -31.99 31.01 3.97
CA TYR A 40 -30.63 31.54 3.81
C TYR A 40 -30.58 33.02 4.18
N GLY A 41 -29.55 33.43 4.93
CA GLY A 41 -29.31 34.83 5.30
C GLY A 41 -27.85 35.21 5.27
N THR A 42 -27.60 36.51 5.37
CA THR A 42 -26.24 37.06 5.45
C THR A 42 -26.06 37.85 6.75
N GLU A 43 -24.88 37.73 7.34
CA GLU A 43 -24.48 38.51 8.51
C GLU A 43 -23.18 39.26 8.20
N ALA A 44 -23.16 40.56 8.46
CA ALA A 44 -21.96 41.38 8.28
C ALA A 44 -21.16 41.39 9.58
N ILE A 45 -20.06 40.63 9.61
CA ILE A 45 -19.15 40.61 10.74
C ILE A 45 -18.38 41.93 10.79
N ALA A 46 -18.31 42.55 11.97
CA ALA A 46 -17.56 43.78 12.17
C ALA A 46 -16.05 43.59 11.94
N ASN A 47 -15.36 44.64 11.50
CA ASN A 47 -13.90 44.69 11.54
C ASN A 47 -13.40 44.91 12.99
N ALA A 48 -13.57 43.89 13.83
CA ALA A 48 -13.26 43.90 15.24
C ALA A 48 -12.90 42.48 15.71
N SER A 49 -12.33 42.36 16.91
CA SER A 49 -12.00 41.05 17.50
C SER A 49 -13.22 40.33 18.08
N THR A 50 -14.35 41.03 18.21
CA THR A 50 -15.60 40.52 18.76
C THR A 50 -16.79 41.04 17.96
N HIS A 51 -17.77 40.18 17.74
CA HIS A 51 -19.04 40.52 17.11
C HIS A 51 -20.16 39.76 17.84
N THR A 52 -21.38 40.30 17.87
CA THR A 52 -22.52 39.63 18.50
C THR A 52 -23.67 39.56 17.51
N VAL A 53 -24.06 38.34 17.19
CA VAL A 53 -25.23 38.04 16.37
C VAL A 53 -26.38 37.80 17.34
N THR A 54 -27.32 38.75 17.40
CA THR A 54 -28.45 38.67 18.33
C THR A 54 -29.70 38.31 17.57
N ILE A 55 -30.31 37.19 17.94
CA ILE A 55 -31.65 36.86 17.48
C ILE A 55 -32.65 37.72 18.27
N PRO A 56 -33.36 38.65 17.63
CA PRO A 56 -34.26 39.55 18.34
C PRO A 56 -35.56 38.86 18.74
N ASP A 57 -36.14 39.34 19.83
CA ASP A 57 -37.46 38.94 20.31
C ASP A 57 -38.57 39.49 19.41
N GLY A 58 -39.38 38.59 18.85
CA GLY A 58 -40.58 38.95 18.10
C GLY A 58 -40.32 39.80 16.85
N ALA A 59 -39.12 39.74 16.27
CA ALA A 59 -38.76 40.50 15.07
C ALA A 59 -38.04 39.63 14.03
N LYS A 60 -38.22 40.01 12.76
CA LYS A 60 -37.53 39.40 11.62
C LYS A 60 -36.04 39.72 11.64
N GLY A 61 -35.26 38.84 11.05
CA GLY A 61 -33.80 39.00 10.97
C GLY A 61 -33.10 37.88 10.22
N ASP A 62 -32.03 38.23 9.52
CA ASP A 62 -31.16 37.28 8.84
C ASP A 62 -30.42 36.37 9.85
N GLU A 63 -30.18 36.89 11.04
CA GLU A 63 -29.50 36.26 12.17
C GLU A 63 -30.18 34.98 12.65
N ARG A 64 -31.46 34.75 12.30
CA ARG A 64 -32.26 33.58 12.68
C ARG A 64 -32.09 32.40 11.72
N ARG A 65 -31.58 32.64 10.51
CA ARG A 65 -31.74 31.72 9.38
C ARG A 65 -30.86 30.48 9.50
N PHE A 66 -31.38 29.33 9.08
CA PHE A 66 -30.66 28.05 9.20
C PHE A 66 -29.29 28.10 8.52
N TYR A 67 -29.21 28.70 7.33
CA TYR A 67 -27.94 28.98 6.67
C TYR A 67 -27.58 30.45 6.83
N LEU A 68 -26.46 30.74 7.50
CA LEU A 68 -25.98 32.11 7.71
C LEU A 68 -24.60 32.29 7.07
N LYS A 69 -24.54 33.09 6.01
CA LYS A 69 -23.28 33.48 5.37
C LYS A 69 -22.70 34.71 6.06
N CYS A 70 -21.59 34.52 6.74
CA CYS A 70 -20.83 35.59 7.39
C CYS A 70 -19.93 36.29 6.37
N THR A 71 -20.07 37.61 6.26
CA THR A 71 -19.34 38.48 5.33
C THR A 71 -18.63 39.62 6.07
N GLY A 72 -17.85 40.44 5.37
CA GLY A 72 -17.14 41.57 5.99
C GLY A 72 -15.90 41.13 6.77
N GLY A 73 -15.80 41.57 8.02
CA GLY A 73 -14.65 41.31 8.90
C GLY A 73 -13.46 42.23 8.62
N GLY A 74 -12.25 41.70 8.86
CA GLY A 74 -10.99 42.42 8.68
C GLY A 74 -9.86 41.90 9.57
N GLN A 75 -10.21 41.02 10.51
CA GLN A 75 -9.32 40.25 11.36
C GLN A 75 -10.05 39.02 11.90
N ALA A 76 -9.35 38.13 12.62
CA ALA A 76 -9.99 37.06 13.38
C ALA A 76 -10.97 37.64 14.42
N CYS A 77 -12.12 37.00 14.57
CA CYS A 77 -13.22 37.49 15.40
C CYS A 77 -13.86 36.37 16.21
N THR A 78 -14.13 36.62 17.48
CA THR A 78 -15.04 35.81 18.29
C THR A 78 -16.47 36.29 18.07
N VAL A 79 -17.32 35.42 17.53
CA VAL A 79 -18.72 35.73 17.20
C VAL A 79 -19.62 35.12 18.28
N THR A 80 -20.26 35.97 19.09
CA THR A 80 -21.21 35.53 20.12
C THR A 80 -22.59 35.35 19.51
N LEU A 81 -23.15 34.14 19.60
CA LEU A 81 -24.55 33.89 19.28
C LEU A 81 -25.40 34.18 20.52
N ALA A 82 -26.20 35.24 20.43
CA ALA A 82 -27.04 35.71 21.51
C ALA A 82 -28.52 35.60 21.14
N PRO A 83 -29.40 35.49 22.15
CA PRO A 83 -29.10 35.24 23.57
C PRO A 83 -28.67 33.79 23.85
N ASN A 84 -27.98 33.59 24.99
CA ASN A 84 -27.35 32.33 25.36
C ASN A 84 -28.35 31.20 25.69
N THR A 85 -29.65 31.47 25.62
CA THR A 85 -30.70 30.47 25.81
C THR A 85 -31.36 30.03 24.51
N VAL A 86 -30.76 30.36 23.36
CA VAL A 86 -31.18 29.82 22.06
C VAL A 86 -30.56 28.43 21.89
N SER A 87 -31.38 27.40 21.74
CA SER A 87 -30.95 26.07 21.32
C SER A 87 -31.30 25.86 19.84
N LYS A 88 -30.31 25.95 18.95
CA LYS A 88 -30.54 25.89 17.50
C LYS A 88 -29.35 25.36 16.73
N VAL A 89 -29.67 24.69 15.63
CA VAL A 89 -28.74 24.25 14.59
C VAL A 89 -28.61 25.30 13.47
N TRP A 90 -27.37 25.48 13.03
CA TRP A 90 -26.95 26.42 11.99
C TRP A 90 -26.02 25.73 10.99
N MET A 91 -26.11 26.13 9.73
CA MET A 91 -25.05 26.02 8.74
C MET A 91 -24.41 27.39 8.61
N ILE A 92 -23.15 27.50 9.00
CA ILE A 92 -22.39 28.74 8.95
C ILE A 92 -21.41 28.66 7.79
N GLU A 93 -21.54 29.58 6.83
CA GLU A 93 -20.51 29.82 5.82
C GLU A 93 -19.66 31.02 6.24
N ASN A 94 -18.37 30.80 6.43
CA ASN A 94 -17.44 31.89 6.65
C ASN A 94 -16.88 32.39 5.31
N ALA A 95 -17.53 33.38 4.73
CA ALA A 95 -17.06 34.06 3.52
C ALA A 95 -16.14 35.25 3.82
N THR A 96 -15.68 35.42 5.06
CA THR A 96 -14.65 36.39 5.43
C THR A 96 -13.24 35.84 5.14
N SER A 97 -12.21 36.67 5.28
CA SER A 97 -10.81 36.25 5.07
C SER A 97 -10.11 35.70 6.33
N TYR A 98 -10.81 35.60 7.47
CA TYR A 98 -10.20 35.23 8.75
C TYR A 98 -11.04 34.19 9.48
N THR A 99 -10.41 33.48 10.44
CA THR A 99 -11.12 32.54 11.31
C THR A 99 -12.17 33.25 12.15
N LEU A 100 -13.39 32.71 12.14
CA LEU A 100 -14.47 33.10 13.05
C LEU A 100 -14.63 32.03 14.12
N THR A 101 -14.52 32.40 15.38
CA THR A 101 -14.75 31.50 16.51
C THR A 101 -16.11 31.78 17.11
N PHE A 102 -17.07 30.90 16.89
CA PHE A 102 -18.42 31.02 17.42
C PHE A 102 -18.44 30.59 18.89
N THR A 103 -19.14 31.37 19.69
CA THR A 103 -19.31 31.13 21.13
C THR A 103 -20.75 31.40 21.56
N GLN A 104 -21.20 30.67 22.58
CA GLN A 104 -22.43 30.93 23.31
C GLN A 104 -22.14 30.68 24.78
N GLY A 105 -22.38 31.66 25.67
CA GLY A 105 -22.07 31.49 27.10
C GLY A 105 -20.57 31.27 27.36
N SER A 106 -20.24 30.46 28.37
CA SER A 106 -18.86 30.19 28.82
C SER A 106 -18.35 28.78 28.47
N GLY A 107 -19.11 27.98 27.73
CA GLY A 107 -18.76 26.61 27.37
C GLY A 107 -17.82 26.53 26.16
N ALA A 108 -17.82 25.37 25.49
CA ALA A 108 -16.95 25.15 24.33
C ALA A 108 -17.40 25.98 23.12
N ASN A 109 -16.41 26.32 22.29
CA ASN A 109 -16.54 27.16 21.10
C ASN A 109 -16.19 26.36 19.85
N VAL A 110 -16.69 26.80 18.69
CA VAL A 110 -16.36 26.19 17.39
C VAL A 110 -15.73 27.23 16.48
N ALA A 111 -14.57 26.89 15.91
CA ALA A 111 -13.93 27.69 14.87
C ALA A 111 -14.41 27.27 13.47
N VAL A 112 -14.77 28.26 12.66
CA VAL A 112 -15.05 28.14 11.23
C VAL A 112 -13.96 28.91 10.49
N LEU A 113 -13.05 28.21 9.80
CA LEU A 113 -11.94 28.86 9.08
C LEU A 113 -12.48 29.61 7.86
N ALA A 114 -11.68 30.54 7.34
CA ALA A 114 -12.04 31.29 6.13
C ALA A 114 -12.35 30.35 4.96
N GLY A 115 -13.44 30.61 4.25
CA GLY A 115 -13.91 29.81 3.12
C GLY A 115 -14.60 28.49 3.49
N GLN A 116 -14.66 28.12 4.77
CA GLN A 116 -15.31 26.87 5.20
C GLN A 116 -16.79 27.07 5.50
N VAL A 117 -17.54 25.98 5.34
CA VAL A 117 -18.91 25.83 5.84
C VAL A 117 -18.90 24.79 6.96
N LYS A 118 -19.53 25.10 8.10
CA LYS A 118 -19.71 24.14 9.20
C LYS A 118 -21.16 24.08 9.64
N MET A 119 -21.59 22.90 10.05
CA MET A 119 -22.85 22.72 10.75
C MET A 119 -22.58 22.75 12.26
N ILE A 120 -23.15 23.73 12.95
CA ILE A 120 -22.97 23.92 14.40
C ILE A 120 -24.30 23.90 15.13
N ALA A 121 -24.30 23.51 16.40
CA ALA A 121 -25.46 23.63 17.28
C ALA A 121 -25.13 24.41 18.54
N THR A 122 -26.11 25.17 19.00
CA THR A 122 -26.15 25.82 20.31
C THR A 122 -27.08 25.02 21.21
N ASP A 123 -26.76 24.83 22.50
CA ASP A 123 -27.64 24.12 23.44
C ASP A 123 -28.53 25.03 24.28
N GLY A 124 -28.30 26.34 24.26
CA GLY A 124 -29.13 27.28 24.98
C GLY A 124 -29.05 27.15 26.52
N ALA A 125 -27.97 26.59 27.09
CA ALA A 125 -27.87 26.37 28.54
C ALA A 125 -27.61 27.66 29.38
N GLY A 126 -27.79 28.85 28.79
CA GLY A 126 -27.63 30.12 29.48
C GLY A 126 -26.16 30.49 29.69
N SER A 127 -25.75 30.74 30.94
CA SER A 127 -24.37 31.15 31.21
C SER A 127 -23.34 30.09 30.80
N GLY A 128 -23.68 28.81 30.93
CA GLY A 128 -22.79 27.68 30.62
C GLY A 128 -23.01 27.05 29.25
N ALA A 129 -23.71 27.74 28.35
CA ALA A 129 -24.02 27.23 27.02
C ALA A 129 -22.77 26.80 26.24
N VAL A 130 -22.96 25.87 25.31
CA VAL A 130 -21.91 25.26 24.49
C VAL A 130 -22.30 25.36 23.01
N ILE A 131 -21.28 25.50 22.15
CA ILE A 131 -21.43 25.25 20.71
C ILE A 131 -20.79 23.90 20.35
N TYR A 132 -21.54 23.06 19.63
CA TYR A 132 -21.11 21.78 19.11
C TYR A 132 -20.76 21.88 17.62
N ASP A 133 -19.65 21.25 17.21
CA ASP A 133 -19.34 20.99 15.80
C ASP A 133 -19.94 19.64 15.42
N LEU A 134 -20.99 19.65 14.60
CA LEU A 134 -21.87 18.49 14.42
C LEU A 134 -21.32 17.42 13.50
N LEU A 135 -20.31 17.71 12.68
CA LEU A 135 -19.82 16.81 11.63
C LEU A 135 -18.44 16.21 11.96
N THR A 136 -18.11 16.06 13.24
CA THR A 136 -16.84 15.50 13.70
C THR A 136 -16.84 13.97 13.79
N ASP A 137 -17.98 13.35 14.09
CA ASP A 137 -18.14 11.89 14.28
C ASP A 137 -19.24 11.32 13.37
N VAL A 138 -19.20 11.66 12.08
CA VAL A 138 -20.24 11.27 11.12
C VAL A 138 -20.21 9.75 10.85
N ASN A 139 -21.34 9.07 11.02
CA ASN A 139 -21.53 7.66 10.65
C ASN A 139 -22.56 7.55 9.50
N LEU A 140 -22.12 7.08 8.33
CA LEU A 140 -22.95 6.90 7.14
C LEU A 140 -23.12 5.39 6.87
N ALA A 141 -24.33 4.86 7.09
CA ALA A 141 -24.61 3.42 6.98
C ALA A 141 -24.70 2.88 5.54
N GLY A 142 -24.46 3.72 4.52
CA GLY A 142 -24.69 3.38 3.12
C GLY A 142 -23.55 3.84 2.20
N THR A 143 -23.86 3.94 0.90
CA THR A 143 -22.91 4.43 -0.10
C THR A 143 -22.82 5.95 -0.06
N THR A 144 -21.60 6.48 -0.03
CA THR A 144 -21.33 7.91 -0.18
C THR A 144 -20.75 8.14 -1.57
N HIS A 145 -21.40 8.99 -2.37
CA HIS A 145 -20.86 9.43 -3.66
C HIS A 145 -19.98 10.66 -3.43
N LEU A 146 -18.71 10.56 -3.81
CA LEU A 146 -17.72 11.62 -3.70
C LEU A 146 -17.09 11.84 -5.08
N ASP A 147 -16.73 13.07 -5.40
CA ASP A 147 -16.04 13.40 -6.64
C ASP A 147 -14.52 13.28 -6.44
N ALA A 148 -13.92 14.28 -5.78
CA ALA A 148 -12.58 14.21 -5.23
C ALA A 148 -12.64 14.03 -3.71
N VAL A 149 -11.70 13.25 -3.18
CA VAL A 149 -11.53 13.07 -1.74
C VAL A 149 -10.12 13.52 -1.37
N ASP A 150 -10.05 14.49 -0.47
CA ASP A 150 -8.81 14.93 0.16
C ASP A 150 -8.84 14.49 1.62
N ILE A 151 -7.76 13.87 2.10
CA ILE A 151 -7.67 13.27 3.42
C ILE A 151 -6.33 13.67 4.05
N ASP A 152 -6.39 14.61 4.99
CA ASP A 152 -5.21 15.08 5.73
C ASP A 152 -4.66 14.05 6.73
N GLY A 153 -5.45 13.03 7.05
CA GLY A 153 -5.19 12.04 8.09
C GLY A 153 -5.00 10.62 7.57
N ALA A 154 -4.99 9.67 8.51
CA ALA A 154 -4.92 8.26 8.17
C ALA A 154 -6.27 7.74 7.66
N VAL A 155 -6.22 6.78 6.72
CA VAL A 155 -7.38 6.01 6.27
C VAL A 155 -7.28 4.60 6.85
N GLN A 156 -8.37 4.13 7.45
CA GLN A 156 -8.54 2.72 7.83
C GLN A 156 -9.78 2.18 7.12
N LEU A 157 -9.66 0.95 6.61
CA LEU A 157 -10.75 0.24 5.95
C LEU A 157 -11.02 -1.03 6.74
N ASP A 158 -12.23 -1.13 7.30
CA ASP A 158 -12.65 -2.33 8.06
C ASP A 158 -12.88 -3.54 7.14
N ALA A 159 -13.06 -3.28 5.84
CA ALA A 159 -13.27 -4.28 4.81
C ALA A 159 -12.21 -4.14 3.69
N THR A 160 -12.48 -4.74 2.54
CA THR A 160 -11.56 -4.73 1.39
C THR A 160 -11.55 -3.39 0.67
N LEU A 161 -10.37 -2.98 0.19
CA LEU A 161 -10.25 -2.00 -0.89
C LEU A 161 -10.39 -2.72 -2.24
N THR A 162 -11.32 -2.30 -3.08
CA THR A 162 -11.46 -2.75 -4.47
C THR A 162 -11.35 -1.53 -5.38
N VAL A 163 -10.46 -1.58 -6.35
CA VAL A 163 -10.31 -0.52 -7.36
C VAL A 163 -10.71 -1.08 -8.72
N GLY A 164 -11.71 -0.46 -9.36
CA GLY A 164 -12.23 -0.90 -10.65
C GLY A 164 -13.12 -2.15 -10.58
N ALA A 165 -13.38 -2.72 -11.75
CA ALA A 165 -14.08 -3.99 -11.95
C ALA A 165 -13.50 -4.71 -13.18
N ASN A 166 -13.96 -5.94 -13.49
CA ASN A 166 -13.56 -6.64 -14.71
C ASN A 166 -13.79 -5.75 -15.95
N ASP A 167 -12.76 -5.65 -16.78
CA ASP A 167 -12.71 -4.80 -17.98
C ASP A 167 -12.92 -3.29 -17.71
N GLN A 168 -12.83 -2.86 -16.45
CA GLN A 168 -13.03 -1.48 -15.98
C GLN A 168 -12.03 -1.16 -14.85
N GLY A 169 -10.77 -1.53 -15.06
CA GLY A 169 -9.68 -1.19 -14.16
C GLY A 169 -9.30 0.29 -14.22
N TYR A 170 -8.46 0.71 -13.28
CA TYR A 170 -7.88 2.04 -13.24
C TYR A 170 -6.40 1.93 -12.90
N ASP A 171 -5.60 2.88 -13.39
CA ASP A 171 -4.23 3.02 -12.92
C ASP A 171 -4.23 3.44 -11.44
N VAL A 172 -3.38 2.80 -10.64
CA VAL A 172 -3.18 3.14 -9.23
C VAL A 172 -1.72 3.47 -9.01
N ILE A 173 -1.41 4.66 -8.49
CA ILE A 173 -0.04 5.12 -8.31
C ILE A 173 0.21 5.46 -6.84
N LEU A 174 1.26 4.87 -6.27
CA LEU A 174 1.78 5.19 -4.94
C LEU A 174 3.14 5.87 -5.09
N TYR A 175 3.18 7.17 -4.82
CA TYR A 175 4.40 7.97 -4.94
C TYR A 175 5.33 7.80 -3.73
N GLY A 176 6.64 7.74 -4.01
CA GLY A 176 7.66 8.07 -3.03
C GLY A 176 8.09 9.54 -3.14
N ASP A 177 8.99 9.97 -2.26
CA ASP A 177 9.46 11.36 -2.21
C ASP A 177 10.41 11.73 -3.36
N THR A 178 11.08 10.73 -3.96
CA THR A 178 11.98 10.97 -5.10
C THR A 178 11.16 11.14 -6.37
N ALA A 179 11.47 12.18 -7.15
CA ALA A 179 10.77 12.45 -8.41
C ALA A 179 10.74 11.20 -9.31
N SER A 180 9.54 10.90 -9.83
CA SER A 180 9.26 9.73 -10.68
C SER A 180 9.45 8.35 -10.02
N ALA A 181 9.78 8.28 -8.73
CA ALA A 181 9.79 7.02 -7.98
C ALA A 181 8.37 6.71 -7.48
N ASN A 182 7.74 5.69 -8.04
CA ASN A 182 6.42 5.24 -7.62
C ASN A 182 6.19 3.75 -7.92
N MET A 183 5.20 3.18 -7.26
CA MET A 183 4.62 1.88 -7.61
C MET A 183 3.32 2.12 -8.36
N THR A 184 3.20 1.58 -9.57
CA THR A 184 2.03 1.74 -10.43
C THR A 184 1.41 0.39 -10.76
N TRP A 185 0.10 0.26 -10.56
CA TRP A 185 -0.69 -0.71 -11.32
C TRP A 185 -1.03 -0.08 -12.67
N ASP A 186 -0.46 -0.60 -13.75
CA ASP A 186 -0.80 -0.20 -15.11
C ASP A 186 -1.95 -1.07 -15.60
N THR A 187 -3.15 -0.49 -15.66
CA THR A 187 -4.35 -1.25 -16.02
C THR A 187 -4.38 -1.66 -17.48
N SER A 188 -3.58 -1.04 -18.34
CA SER A 188 -3.55 -1.35 -19.76
C SER A 188 -2.62 -2.51 -20.10
N ALA A 189 -1.58 -2.69 -19.28
CA ALA A 189 -0.63 -3.79 -19.37
C ALA A 189 -0.96 -4.97 -18.43
N ASP A 190 -1.86 -4.76 -17.47
CA ASP A 190 -2.15 -5.69 -16.35
C ASP A 190 -0.92 -5.97 -15.47
N ASP A 191 -0.07 -4.96 -15.29
CA ASP A 191 1.24 -5.10 -14.66
C ASP A 191 1.40 -4.23 -13.40
N LEU A 192 2.16 -4.76 -12.42
CA LEU A 192 2.70 -3.99 -11.30
C LEU A 192 4.12 -3.51 -11.64
N ILE A 193 4.31 -2.19 -11.68
CA ILE A 193 5.55 -1.55 -12.13
C ILE A 193 6.16 -0.70 -11.01
N PHE A 194 7.46 -0.87 -10.76
CA PHE A 194 8.26 0.05 -9.93
C PHE A 194 9.01 1.02 -10.86
N ASN A 195 8.58 2.27 -10.90
CA ASN A 195 9.12 3.29 -11.80
C ASN A 195 10.30 4.06 -11.18
N GLY A 196 11.17 4.59 -12.04
CA GLY A 196 12.27 5.46 -11.64
C GLY A 196 13.23 4.79 -10.66
N ALA A 197 13.36 5.36 -9.46
CA ALA A 197 14.20 4.82 -8.38
C ALA A 197 13.42 3.96 -7.37
N ALA A 198 12.13 3.68 -7.61
CA ALA A 198 11.37 2.78 -6.75
C ALA A 198 11.96 1.37 -6.82
N GLY A 199 12.04 0.70 -5.67
CA GLY A 199 12.59 -0.64 -5.56
C GLY A 199 11.72 -1.54 -4.71
N LEU A 200 11.86 -2.85 -4.94
CA LEU A 200 11.27 -3.88 -4.11
C LEU A 200 12.37 -4.54 -3.29
N ILE A 201 12.28 -4.45 -1.96
CA ILE A 201 13.14 -5.19 -1.04
C ILE A 201 12.35 -6.38 -0.52
N VAL A 202 12.83 -7.59 -0.81
CA VAL A 202 12.21 -8.83 -0.34
C VAL A 202 13.16 -9.50 0.67
N PRO A 203 12.72 -9.74 1.91
CA PRO A 203 13.51 -10.49 2.88
C PRO A 203 13.85 -11.91 2.37
N ASP A 204 14.91 -12.49 2.91
CA ASP A 204 15.34 -13.84 2.55
C ASP A 204 14.19 -14.86 2.67
N GLY A 205 14.07 -15.73 1.68
CA GLY A 205 13.02 -16.76 1.59
C GLY A 205 11.59 -16.27 1.27
N GLN A 206 11.34 -14.96 1.18
CA GLN A 206 9.98 -14.44 0.96
C GLN A 206 9.61 -14.26 -0.52
N LEU A 207 10.59 -14.26 -1.43
CA LEU A 207 10.30 -14.24 -2.87
C LEU A 207 9.90 -15.64 -3.33
N THR A 208 8.65 -15.81 -3.77
CA THR A 208 8.17 -17.06 -4.38
C THR A 208 7.75 -16.82 -5.82
N LEU A 209 8.10 -17.73 -6.74
CA LEU A 209 7.65 -17.73 -8.12
C LEU A 209 6.89 -19.03 -8.40
N GLY A 210 5.63 -18.93 -8.82
CA GLY A 210 4.78 -20.12 -9.05
C GLY A 210 4.68 -21.02 -7.80
N SER A 211 4.51 -20.40 -6.62
CA SER A 211 4.50 -21.08 -5.31
C SER A 211 5.81 -21.79 -4.90
N THR A 212 6.89 -21.59 -5.65
CA THR A 212 8.23 -22.11 -5.31
C THR A 212 9.06 -20.98 -4.74
N ALA A 213 9.56 -21.13 -3.50
CA ALA A 213 10.46 -20.16 -2.90
C ALA A 213 11.76 -20.07 -3.70
N VAL A 214 12.18 -18.84 -3.99
CA VAL A 214 13.49 -18.54 -4.55
C VAL A 214 14.48 -18.55 -3.39
N THR A 215 15.24 -19.63 -3.27
CA THR A 215 16.23 -19.84 -2.20
C THR A 215 17.63 -19.36 -2.59
N SER A 216 17.80 -18.91 -3.83
CA SER A 216 19.04 -18.32 -4.33
C SER A 216 19.24 -16.93 -3.75
N THR A 217 20.44 -16.65 -3.25
CA THR A 217 20.88 -15.29 -2.92
C THR A 217 20.86 -14.40 -4.17
N ALA A 218 20.84 -13.08 -3.99
CA ALA A 218 20.97 -12.14 -5.11
C ALA A 218 22.25 -12.40 -5.93
N THR A 219 23.31 -12.89 -5.29
CA THR A 219 24.56 -13.28 -5.98
C THR A 219 24.34 -14.52 -6.84
N GLU A 220 23.65 -15.54 -6.34
CA GLU A 220 23.35 -16.78 -7.09
C GLU A 220 22.36 -16.54 -8.25
N LEU A 221 21.37 -15.67 -8.07
CA LEU A 221 20.48 -15.21 -9.15
C LEU A 221 21.28 -14.47 -10.24
N ASN A 222 22.15 -13.55 -9.85
CA ASN A 222 22.94 -12.75 -10.79
C ASN A 222 24.06 -13.55 -11.50
N GLN A 223 24.35 -14.78 -11.09
CA GLN A 223 25.27 -15.65 -11.84
C GLN A 223 24.70 -16.10 -13.20
N LEU A 224 23.39 -16.01 -13.41
CA LEU A 224 22.71 -16.29 -14.67
C LEU A 224 22.72 -15.10 -15.65
N ASP A 225 23.19 -13.92 -15.23
CA ASP A 225 23.31 -12.76 -16.12
C ASP A 225 24.43 -12.98 -17.15
N GLY A 226 24.04 -13.48 -18.33
CA GLY A 226 24.94 -13.70 -19.47
C GLY A 226 25.73 -15.02 -19.48
N LYS A 227 25.40 -16.00 -18.64
CA LYS A 227 26.00 -17.35 -18.64
C LYS A 227 24.94 -18.44 -18.52
N VAL A 228 25.18 -19.59 -19.16
CA VAL A 228 24.36 -20.79 -18.98
C VAL A 228 24.74 -21.44 -17.65
N ALA A 229 23.82 -21.51 -16.69
CA ALA A 229 24.00 -22.37 -15.51
C ALA A 229 24.13 -23.83 -15.98
N LYS A 230 25.29 -24.45 -15.74
CA LYS A 230 25.41 -25.89 -15.87
C LYS A 230 24.85 -26.53 -14.60
N THR A 231 23.86 -27.39 -14.75
CA THR A 231 23.39 -28.26 -13.66
C THR A 231 24.57 -29.10 -13.17
N ALA A 232 24.88 -29.06 -11.88
CA ALA A 232 25.90 -29.93 -11.29
C ALA A 232 25.56 -31.41 -11.59
N GLY A 233 26.49 -32.13 -12.21
CA GLY A 233 26.28 -33.50 -12.68
C GLY A 233 27.59 -34.27 -12.83
N LEU A 234 27.53 -35.45 -13.45
CA LEU A 234 28.73 -36.24 -13.75
C LEU A 234 29.53 -35.59 -14.87
N GLU A 235 30.79 -35.27 -14.58
CA GLU A 235 31.75 -34.76 -15.56
C GLU A 235 32.69 -35.89 -15.99
N THR A 236 32.93 -36.03 -17.29
CA THR A 236 33.81 -37.08 -17.84
C THR A 236 35.25 -36.59 -17.91
N ILE A 237 36.18 -37.36 -17.35
CA ILE A 237 37.62 -37.17 -17.52
C ILE A 237 38.16 -38.33 -18.35
N TRP A 238 38.72 -38.04 -19.53
CA TRP A 238 39.36 -39.05 -20.36
C TRP A 238 40.76 -39.37 -19.86
N ILE A 239 41.02 -40.64 -19.55
CA ILE A 239 42.33 -41.15 -19.15
C ILE A 239 42.86 -42.08 -20.24
N PRO A 240 43.81 -41.65 -21.08
CA PRO A 240 44.40 -42.53 -22.08
C PRO A 240 45.33 -43.55 -21.42
N ALA A 241 45.51 -44.73 -22.04
CA ALA A 241 46.44 -45.75 -21.54
C ALA A 241 47.87 -45.22 -21.37
N ALA A 242 48.29 -44.26 -22.19
CA ALA A 242 49.61 -43.61 -22.08
C ALA A 242 49.80 -42.77 -20.81
N ALA A 243 48.72 -42.41 -20.11
CA ALA A 243 48.76 -41.73 -18.81
C ALA A 243 48.67 -42.73 -17.63
N MET A 244 48.52 -44.02 -17.93
CA MET A 244 48.52 -45.11 -16.97
C MET A 244 49.89 -45.79 -16.98
N TYR A 245 50.25 -46.41 -15.86
CA TYR A 245 51.51 -47.14 -15.72
C TYR A 245 51.30 -48.40 -14.88
N PRO A 246 52.09 -49.48 -15.11
CA PRO A 246 51.96 -50.71 -14.34
C PRO A 246 52.19 -50.50 -12.83
N SER A 247 51.53 -51.29 -12.00
CA SER A 247 51.83 -51.37 -10.57
C SER A 247 53.19 -52.04 -10.33
N THR A 248 53.77 -51.88 -9.14
CA THR A 248 55.02 -52.61 -8.80
C THR A 248 54.77 -54.09 -8.54
N THR A 249 53.63 -54.43 -7.95
CA THR A 249 53.21 -55.81 -7.66
C THR A 249 52.04 -56.17 -8.58
N ASN A 250 52.13 -57.31 -9.26
CA ASN A 250 51.18 -57.74 -10.31
C ASN A 250 50.99 -56.69 -11.42
N PRO A 251 52.09 -56.23 -12.07
CA PRO A 251 52.00 -55.26 -13.16
C PRO A 251 51.23 -55.84 -14.36
N CYS A 252 50.43 -55.00 -15.02
CA CYS A 252 50.17 -55.23 -16.45
C CYS A 252 51.45 -55.02 -17.28
N SER A 253 51.41 -55.34 -18.57
CA SER A 253 52.57 -55.12 -19.44
C SER A 253 52.90 -53.64 -19.58
N ASP A 254 54.18 -53.34 -19.88
CA ASP A 254 54.61 -51.99 -20.22
C ASP A 254 53.82 -51.42 -21.40
N LEU A 255 53.71 -50.09 -21.48
CA LEU A 255 52.97 -49.39 -22.53
C LEU A 255 53.52 -49.75 -23.92
N THR A 256 52.68 -50.33 -24.76
CA THR A 256 53.02 -50.69 -26.14
C THR A 256 52.26 -49.81 -27.12
N GLN A 257 52.80 -49.75 -28.35
CA GLN A 257 52.12 -49.14 -29.49
C GLN A 257 51.71 -50.25 -30.44
N VAL A 258 50.41 -50.37 -30.68
CA VAL A 258 49.84 -51.34 -31.61
C VAL A 258 49.31 -50.60 -32.83
N GLU A 259 49.85 -50.96 -33.99
CA GLU A 259 49.34 -50.49 -35.28
C GLU A 259 48.00 -51.16 -35.55
N THR A 260 46.94 -50.36 -35.65
CA THR A 260 45.58 -50.89 -35.91
C THR A 260 45.37 -51.20 -37.38
N THR A 261 45.87 -50.32 -38.25
CA THR A 261 45.82 -50.43 -39.71
C THR A 261 46.87 -49.48 -40.26
N ALA A 262 47.60 -49.91 -41.29
CA ALA A 262 48.62 -49.09 -41.93
C ALA A 262 48.10 -47.67 -42.25
N LEU A 263 48.86 -46.65 -41.82
CA LEU A 263 48.58 -45.22 -42.01
C LEU A 263 47.38 -44.67 -41.21
N ARG A 264 46.91 -45.36 -40.17
CA ARG A 264 45.89 -44.85 -39.21
C ARG A 264 46.49 -44.54 -37.85
N PRO A 265 45.77 -43.84 -36.95
CA PRO A 265 46.24 -43.63 -35.59
C PRO A 265 46.52 -44.96 -34.88
N ASP A 266 47.74 -45.09 -34.39
CA ASP A 266 48.15 -46.21 -33.56
C ASP A 266 47.52 -46.10 -32.17
N MET A 267 47.26 -47.25 -31.56
CA MET A 267 46.77 -47.29 -30.19
C MET A 267 47.94 -47.47 -29.23
N LYS A 268 47.99 -46.61 -28.21
CA LYS A 268 48.78 -46.89 -27.02
C LYS A 268 47.94 -47.80 -26.14
N VAL A 269 48.45 -48.97 -25.83
CA VAL A 269 47.73 -50.00 -25.06
C VAL A 269 48.57 -50.51 -23.91
N LEU A 270 47.89 -51.00 -22.89
CA LEU A 270 48.46 -51.79 -21.81
C LEU A 270 47.85 -53.18 -21.94
N ASP A 271 48.71 -54.19 -22.01
CA ASP A 271 48.26 -55.58 -22.16
C ASP A 271 48.15 -56.25 -20.78
N PHE A 272 47.01 -56.88 -20.53
CA PHE A 272 46.69 -57.59 -19.28
C PHE A 272 46.71 -59.09 -19.54
N ALA A 273 47.22 -59.88 -18.59
CA ALA A 273 47.29 -61.33 -18.72
C ALA A 273 45.89 -61.97 -18.66
N ALA A 274 45.74 -63.12 -19.34
CA ALA A 274 44.46 -63.79 -19.48
C ALA A 274 44.00 -64.56 -18.22
N ASP A 275 44.95 -64.96 -17.35
CA ASP A 275 44.70 -65.85 -16.21
C ASP A 275 45.30 -65.29 -14.89
N ALA A 276 45.43 -63.96 -14.80
CA ALA A 276 45.95 -63.28 -13.60
C ALA A 276 45.25 -61.94 -13.36
N ASP A 277 45.19 -61.54 -12.10
CA ASP A 277 44.79 -60.20 -11.70
C ASP A 277 46.01 -59.27 -11.81
N ASP A 278 46.06 -58.52 -12.92
CA ASP A 278 47.10 -57.53 -13.21
C ASP A 278 46.56 -56.10 -13.06
N PHE A 279 47.42 -55.14 -12.71
CA PHE A 279 47.00 -53.79 -12.39
C PHE A 279 47.79 -52.71 -13.15
N ALA A 280 47.04 -51.68 -13.55
CA ALA A 280 47.56 -50.39 -13.98
C ALA A 280 47.03 -49.30 -13.04
N GLN A 281 47.79 -48.22 -12.90
CA GLN A 281 47.46 -47.10 -12.02
C GLN A 281 47.64 -45.77 -12.74
N PHE A 282 46.90 -44.76 -12.27
CA PHE A 282 46.95 -43.38 -12.74
C PHE A 282 46.55 -42.45 -11.60
N ALA A 283 46.87 -41.16 -11.75
CA ALA A 283 46.47 -40.13 -10.81
C ALA A 283 45.65 -39.06 -11.52
N ILE A 284 44.56 -38.62 -10.89
CA ILE A 284 43.74 -37.51 -11.36
C ILE A 284 43.45 -36.57 -10.19
N SER A 285 43.38 -35.28 -10.49
CA SER A 285 42.89 -34.29 -9.56
C SER A 285 41.38 -34.14 -9.75
N PHE A 286 40.61 -34.39 -8.68
CA PHE A 286 39.18 -34.14 -8.67
C PHE A 286 38.87 -32.64 -8.56
N PRO A 287 37.74 -32.16 -9.13
CA PRO A 287 37.29 -30.80 -8.91
C PRO A 287 37.05 -30.55 -7.42
N LYS A 288 37.22 -29.30 -6.97
CA LYS A 288 37.01 -28.90 -5.57
C LYS A 288 35.59 -29.21 -5.05
N SER A 289 34.63 -29.37 -5.95
CA SER A 289 33.24 -29.70 -5.66
C SER A 289 32.95 -31.20 -5.55
N TRP A 290 33.94 -32.08 -5.75
CA TRP A 290 33.73 -33.52 -5.59
C TRP A 290 33.45 -33.85 -4.12
N ASN A 291 32.41 -34.64 -3.88
CA ASN A 291 31.86 -34.95 -2.57
C ASN A 291 32.18 -36.37 -2.09
N GLU A 292 33.27 -36.97 -2.60
CA GLU A 292 33.68 -38.35 -2.29
C GLU A 292 32.67 -39.44 -2.72
N GLY A 293 31.70 -39.09 -3.58
CA GLY A 293 30.75 -40.05 -4.14
C GLY A 293 31.38 -41.06 -5.11
N VAL A 294 30.61 -42.11 -5.46
CA VAL A 294 31.04 -43.20 -6.36
C VAL A 294 31.48 -42.66 -7.72
N ILE A 295 32.70 -42.99 -8.12
CA ILE A 295 33.23 -42.71 -9.46
C ILE A 295 32.62 -43.72 -10.43
N LYS A 296 31.87 -43.23 -11.42
CA LYS A 296 31.47 -44.07 -12.56
C LYS A 296 32.63 -44.10 -13.54
N PHE A 297 32.99 -45.29 -14.00
CA PHE A 297 34.03 -45.47 -14.99
C PHE A 297 33.51 -46.30 -16.16
N GLN A 298 34.07 -46.05 -17.33
CA GLN A 298 33.87 -46.84 -18.53
C GLN A 298 35.24 -47.22 -19.04
N VAL A 299 35.48 -48.52 -19.23
CA VAL A 299 36.74 -49.01 -19.80
C VAL A 299 36.55 -49.26 -21.28
N PHE A 300 37.51 -48.77 -22.07
CA PHE A 300 37.64 -49.07 -23.48
C PHE A 300 38.74 -50.12 -23.63
N TRP A 301 38.35 -51.35 -23.96
CA TRP A 301 39.27 -52.47 -24.10
C TRP A 301 38.87 -53.36 -25.28
N THR A 302 39.81 -54.16 -25.77
CA THR A 302 39.58 -55.14 -26.83
C THR A 302 40.40 -56.41 -26.55
N PRO A 303 39.89 -57.62 -26.87
CA PRO A 303 40.72 -58.82 -26.82
C PRO A 303 41.83 -58.76 -27.89
N SER A 304 42.95 -59.42 -27.62
CA SER A 304 44.11 -59.53 -28.52
C SER A 304 43.93 -60.54 -29.65
N THR A 305 42.84 -61.33 -29.64
CA THR A 305 42.49 -62.32 -30.66
C THR A 305 40.99 -62.27 -30.98
N THR A 306 40.53 -63.05 -31.97
CA THR A 306 39.10 -63.21 -32.34
C THR A 306 38.23 -63.84 -31.25
N ASN A 307 38.78 -64.16 -30.08
CA ASN A 307 38.07 -64.85 -29.03
C ASN A 307 37.27 -63.88 -28.15
N THR A 308 36.01 -64.21 -27.88
CA THR A 308 35.06 -63.43 -27.09
C THR A 308 35.28 -63.63 -25.57
N GLY A 309 36.53 -63.57 -25.11
CA GLY A 309 36.83 -63.68 -23.68
C GLY A 309 36.17 -62.54 -22.89
N ASN A 310 35.70 -62.81 -21.67
CA ASN A 310 35.15 -61.77 -20.80
C ASN A 310 36.28 -61.21 -19.93
N CYS A 311 36.54 -59.90 -20.01
CA CYS A 311 37.41 -59.20 -19.06
C CYS A 311 36.55 -58.49 -18.02
N ILE A 312 36.87 -58.69 -16.74
CA ILE A 312 36.21 -58.00 -15.62
C ILE A 312 37.11 -56.87 -15.18
N TRP A 313 36.62 -55.63 -15.27
CA TRP A 313 37.35 -54.45 -14.85
C TRP A 313 36.84 -53.96 -13.50
N GLY A 314 37.78 -53.64 -12.61
CA GLY A 314 37.54 -52.90 -11.37
C GLY A 314 38.29 -51.58 -11.40
N LEU A 315 37.70 -50.52 -10.83
CA LEU A 315 38.40 -49.30 -10.48
C LEU A 315 38.35 -49.14 -8.97
N GLN A 316 39.51 -48.96 -8.35
CA GLN A 316 39.64 -48.73 -6.92
C GLN A 316 40.46 -47.47 -6.70
N GLY A 317 39.93 -46.53 -5.90
CA GLY A 317 40.69 -45.41 -5.37
C GLY A 317 41.50 -45.83 -4.14
N VAL A 318 42.61 -45.15 -3.91
CA VAL A 318 43.42 -45.25 -2.68
C VAL A 318 43.02 -44.14 -1.71
#